data_AF-A0A968T7J8-F1
#
_entry.id   AF-A0A968T7J8-F1
#
_cell.length_a   1.000
_cell.length_b   1.000
_cell.length_c   1.000
_cell.angle_alpha   90.00
_cell.angle_beta   90.00
_cell.angle_gamma   90.00
#
_symmetry.space_group_name_H-M   'P 1'
#
loop_
_entity.id
_entity.type
_entity.pdbx_description
1 polymer ?
#
loop_
_entity_poly.entity_id
_entity_poly.type
_entity_poly.pdbx_seq_one_letter_code
_entity_poly.pdbx_strand_id
1 'polypeptide(L)'
;MPGRAWRSGAGADSTNSAVQLTVPSAGLYRLTMAASEGSFQLLVDDNYLRKTVVSGSPADPADQVYYLATGTHIFRIIQDATANEEANWSVNFTRVGELDTLPSSEQADQLGGSLGGGAFVEEWVPLQLGTAAAVNIRIAPLGAASDTLTVELFNGATRVFTSTAVAGGEVFWATSSVAAGANALRVRAADGNSAPLAYTVTISPLASPPFTWSGTSYGSNSAQARIRMSFPQNGLYRFTLGATSGRYQLRLNQTSLQKIVTTAGADFTAYVPAGTHQLTIDQDSTTNTNWSVAVAATSSAADNLPYKRSGATLGGVANDFSEEWLPVQSTANTPINVKVAAEGGDADDTLRIELYSVGQATPIYTATKLFTNEVFWSNTQLISGTTWVRVVAAPTNTAPMSYSVELATIPNIPVTLSGVSLGAGLNSAVQVNAPEDGVYSVVVTITVGSGQVRIGDAPALTLANATTQGSNVTLRVPLKAGPHVLSFLQDSAQPQTEWQVALSQRSSAAVLAVTSISPADVTVGVTTTLTVSGSGFESGTSVEIVDSSDKVAPSSSVVVSDTQLLLTLPASTRACL
;
A
#
# COMPACT_ATOMS: atom_id res chain seq x y z
N MET A 1 -42.33 -26.36 -25.37
CA MET A 1 -43.18 -27.46 -24.86
C MET A 1 -43.56 -27.13 -23.43
N PRO A 2 -44.84 -26.96 -23.06
CA PRO A 2 -45.19 -26.72 -21.67
C PRO A 2 -45.17 -28.04 -20.88
N GLY A 3 -44.32 -28.13 -19.87
CA GLY A 3 -44.60 -28.89 -18.64
C GLY A 3 -44.50 -30.42 -18.67
N ARG A 4 -43.68 -31.04 -19.51
CA ARG A 4 -43.41 -32.49 -19.35
C ARG A 4 -42.37 -32.71 -18.24
N ALA A 5 -42.85 -33.22 -17.11
CA ALA A 5 -42.03 -33.78 -16.04
C ALA A 5 -41.63 -35.21 -16.40
N TRP A 6 -40.35 -35.53 -16.32
CA TRP A 6 -39.87 -36.91 -16.29
C TRP A 6 -39.64 -37.31 -14.85
N ARG A 7 -40.08 -38.52 -14.48
CA ARG A 7 -39.92 -39.07 -13.13
C ARG A 7 -39.66 -40.56 -13.24
N SER A 8 -38.75 -41.07 -12.43
CA SER A 8 -38.54 -42.51 -12.24
C SER A 8 -37.93 -42.75 -10.85
N GLY A 9 -38.14 -43.96 -10.32
CA GLY A 9 -37.30 -44.57 -9.30
C GLY A 9 -36.47 -45.66 -9.97
N ALA A 10 -35.24 -45.86 -9.51
CA ALA A 10 -34.46 -47.02 -9.94
C ALA A 10 -33.54 -47.47 -8.80
N GLY A 11 -33.50 -48.78 -8.56
CA GLY A 11 -32.82 -49.38 -7.41
C GLY A 11 -31.28 -49.37 -7.53
N ALA A 12 -30.61 -49.71 -6.43
CA ALA A 12 -29.16 -49.64 -6.23
C ALA A 12 -28.29 -50.32 -7.33
N ASP A 13 -28.83 -51.32 -8.03
CA ASP A 13 -28.12 -52.07 -9.09
C ASP A 13 -28.62 -51.76 -10.51
N SER A 14 -29.39 -50.69 -10.69
CA SER A 14 -30.12 -50.44 -11.94
C SER A 14 -29.29 -49.73 -13.01
N THR A 15 -29.71 -49.90 -14.26
CA THR A 15 -29.14 -49.24 -15.43
C THR A 15 -29.47 -47.74 -15.46
N ASN A 16 -28.50 -46.91 -15.85
CA ASN A 16 -28.70 -45.49 -16.12
C ASN A 16 -29.94 -45.25 -17.00
N SER A 17 -30.77 -44.27 -16.63
CA SER A 17 -31.92 -43.89 -17.46
C SER A 17 -31.47 -42.94 -18.56
N ALA A 18 -32.01 -43.08 -19.78
CA ALA A 18 -31.72 -42.18 -20.89
C ALA A 18 -32.98 -41.79 -21.66
N VAL A 19 -33.10 -40.51 -22.02
CA VAL A 19 -34.19 -39.97 -22.84
C VAL A 19 -33.60 -39.10 -23.95
N GLN A 20 -34.14 -39.27 -25.16
CA GLN A 20 -33.90 -38.35 -26.26
C GLN A 20 -34.98 -37.28 -26.29
N LEU A 21 -34.55 -36.01 -26.37
CA LEU A 21 -35.46 -34.88 -26.49
C LEU A 21 -35.01 -33.98 -27.64
N THR A 22 -35.96 -33.61 -28.49
CA THR A 22 -35.73 -32.60 -29.53
C THR A 22 -36.03 -31.21 -28.98
N VAL A 23 -35.00 -30.39 -28.90
CA VAL A 23 -35.04 -28.96 -28.57
C VAL A 23 -35.44 -28.19 -29.84
N PRO A 24 -36.61 -27.53 -29.86
CA PRO A 24 -37.18 -26.95 -31.08
C PRO A 24 -36.52 -25.63 -31.51
N SER A 25 -35.87 -24.95 -30.57
CA SER A 25 -35.20 -23.68 -30.79
C SER A 25 -34.04 -23.54 -29.82
N ALA A 26 -32.88 -23.10 -30.30
CA ALA A 26 -31.75 -22.81 -29.45
C ALA A 26 -32.11 -21.74 -28.39
N GLY A 27 -31.50 -21.80 -27.23
CA GLY A 27 -31.69 -20.82 -26.16
C GLY A 27 -31.41 -21.38 -24.78
N LEU A 28 -31.65 -20.56 -23.75
CA LEU A 28 -31.55 -20.97 -22.35
C LEU A 28 -32.81 -21.73 -21.93
N TYR A 29 -32.60 -22.89 -21.31
CA TYR A 29 -33.63 -23.74 -20.72
C TYR A 29 -33.37 -23.88 -19.23
N ARG A 30 -34.41 -23.64 -18.43
CA ARG A 30 -34.45 -24.00 -17.03
C ARG A 30 -34.78 -25.48 -16.87
N LEU A 31 -33.91 -26.19 -16.16
CA LEU A 31 -34.00 -27.60 -15.80
C LEU A 31 -34.34 -27.71 -14.33
N THR A 32 -35.64 -27.74 -13.99
CA THR A 32 -36.03 -27.96 -12.59
C THR A 32 -35.79 -29.42 -12.23
N MET A 33 -34.68 -29.65 -11.53
CA MET A 33 -34.21 -30.96 -11.11
C MET A 33 -34.49 -31.14 -9.62
N ALA A 34 -34.95 -32.33 -9.24
CA ALA A 34 -35.11 -32.68 -7.84
C ALA A 34 -34.85 -34.17 -7.64
N ALA A 35 -34.15 -34.50 -6.56
CA ALA A 35 -34.10 -35.84 -6.00
C ALA A 35 -34.95 -35.83 -4.72
N SER A 36 -35.95 -36.71 -4.61
CA SER A 36 -36.69 -36.90 -3.34
C SER A 36 -36.04 -37.96 -2.45
N GLU A 37 -35.17 -38.78 -3.03
CA GLU A 37 -34.40 -39.84 -2.36
C GLU A 37 -33.10 -40.07 -3.14
N GLY A 38 -32.03 -40.45 -2.45
CA GLY A 38 -30.71 -40.67 -3.03
C GLY A 38 -30.09 -39.45 -3.71
N SER A 39 -29.15 -39.70 -4.61
CA SER A 39 -28.50 -38.70 -5.45
C SER A 39 -28.42 -39.17 -6.91
N PHE A 40 -28.38 -38.22 -7.84
CA PHE A 40 -28.13 -38.51 -9.25
C PHE A 40 -27.32 -37.40 -9.91
N GLN A 41 -26.74 -37.73 -11.05
CA GLN A 41 -26.11 -36.79 -11.95
C GLN A 41 -26.84 -36.77 -13.28
N LEU A 42 -27.30 -35.58 -13.68
CA LEU A 42 -27.82 -35.34 -15.02
C LEU A 42 -26.64 -35.14 -15.97
N LEU A 43 -26.64 -35.89 -17.08
CA LEU A 43 -25.68 -35.77 -18.17
C LEU A 43 -26.40 -35.46 -19.48
N VAL A 44 -25.96 -34.45 -20.22
CA VAL A 44 -26.48 -34.09 -21.54
C VAL A 44 -25.37 -34.16 -22.57
N ASP A 45 -25.63 -34.85 -23.68
CA ASP A 45 -24.71 -35.01 -24.83
C ASP A 45 -23.26 -35.29 -24.42
N ASP A 46 -23.09 -36.45 -23.78
CA ASP A 46 -21.85 -36.95 -23.22
C ASP A 46 -21.25 -36.13 -22.07
N ASN A 47 -20.79 -34.90 -22.28
CA ASN A 47 -20.29 -34.03 -21.20
C ASN A 47 -20.60 -32.54 -21.45
N TYR A 48 -21.57 -32.24 -22.32
CA TYR A 48 -21.97 -30.85 -22.56
C TYR A 48 -22.52 -30.18 -21.28
N LEU A 49 -23.39 -30.91 -20.56
CA LEU A 49 -23.84 -30.58 -19.21
C LEU A 49 -23.68 -31.81 -18.33
N ARG A 50 -23.11 -31.62 -17.15
CA ARG A 50 -23.02 -32.63 -16.09
C ARG A 50 -23.31 -31.94 -14.75
N LYS A 51 -24.43 -32.25 -14.12
CA LYS A 51 -24.89 -31.60 -12.88
C LYS A 51 -25.37 -32.62 -11.85
N THR A 52 -24.89 -32.51 -10.62
CA THR A 52 -25.23 -33.38 -9.50
C THR A 52 -26.41 -32.82 -8.73
N VAL A 53 -27.28 -33.72 -8.28
CA VAL A 53 -28.48 -33.39 -7.51
C VAL A 53 -28.60 -34.39 -6.37
N VAL A 54 -28.75 -33.87 -5.16
CA VAL A 54 -28.82 -34.67 -3.93
C VAL A 54 -30.16 -34.45 -3.25
N SER A 55 -30.74 -35.51 -2.68
CA SER A 55 -31.98 -35.41 -1.93
C SER A 55 -31.86 -34.45 -0.76
N GLY A 56 -32.93 -33.68 -0.51
CA GLY A 56 -32.97 -32.67 0.54
C GLY A 56 -32.21 -31.38 0.23
N SER A 57 -31.50 -31.32 -0.90
CA SER A 57 -30.71 -30.16 -1.32
C SER A 57 -31.03 -29.75 -2.76
N PRO A 58 -32.19 -29.10 -2.98
CA PRO A 58 -32.57 -28.67 -4.32
C PRO A 58 -31.61 -27.59 -4.81
N ALA A 59 -31.05 -27.77 -6.01
CA ALA A 59 -30.21 -26.75 -6.64
C ALA A 59 -30.98 -25.42 -6.80
N ASP A 60 -30.25 -24.31 -6.71
CA ASP A 60 -30.83 -22.97 -6.87
C ASP A 60 -31.54 -22.88 -8.23
N PRO A 61 -32.76 -22.33 -8.30
CA PRO A 61 -33.43 -22.11 -9.58
C PRO A 61 -32.63 -21.30 -10.61
N ALA A 62 -31.65 -20.49 -10.18
CA ALA A 62 -30.70 -19.81 -11.05
C ALA A 62 -29.64 -20.77 -11.64
N ASP A 63 -29.20 -21.75 -10.86
CA ASP A 63 -28.14 -22.72 -11.20
C ASP A 63 -28.70 -23.97 -11.89
N GLN A 64 -29.74 -23.74 -12.68
CA GLN A 64 -30.50 -24.73 -13.41
C GLN A 64 -30.82 -24.23 -14.83
N VAL A 65 -30.23 -23.12 -15.26
CA VAL A 65 -30.51 -22.51 -16.56
C VAL A 65 -29.32 -22.75 -17.49
N TYR A 66 -29.52 -23.55 -18.53
CA TYR A 66 -28.45 -23.95 -19.44
C TYR A 66 -28.86 -23.73 -20.89
N TYR A 67 -27.90 -23.29 -21.71
CA TYR A 67 -28.11 -23.20 -23.14
C TYR A 67 -28.28 -24.61 -23.73
N LEU A 68 -29.18 -24.76 -24.71
CA LEU A 68 -29.26 -25.94 -25.56
C LEU A 68 -29.39 -25.46 -27.01
N ALA A 69 -28.67 -26.11 -27.92
CA ALA A 69 -28.82 -25.85 -29.35
C ALA A 69 -30.16 -26.39 -29.88
N THR A 70 -30.57 -25.99 -31.08
CA THR A 70 -31.68 -26.67 -31.76
C THR A 70 -31.23 -28.06 -32.19
N GLY A 71 -32.00 -29.10 -31.90
CA GLY A 71 -31.66 -30.46 -32.30
C GLY A 71 -32.11 -31.52 -31.31
N THR A 72 -31.69 -32.77 -31.53
CA THR A 72 -31.94 -33.87 -30.60
C THR A 72 -30.78 -34.00 -29.63
N HIS A 73 -31.10 -34.00 -28.34
CA HIS A 73 -30.16 -34.14 -27.23
C HIS A 73 -30.46 -35.42 -26.46
N ILE A 74 -29.42 -36.06 -25.92
CA ILE A 74 -29.54 -37.23 -25.06
C ILE A 74 -29.34 -36.80 -23.60
N PHE A 75 -30.39 -36.95 -22.80
CA PHE A 75 -30.36 -36.76 -21.35
C PHE A 75 -30.18 -38.11 -20.68
N ARG A 76 -29.11 -38.29 -19.91
CA ARG A 76 -28.86 -39.49 -19.11
C ARG A 76 -28.91 -39.14 -17.62
N ILE A 77 -29.59 -39.95 -16.84
CA ILE A 77 -29.55 -39.91 -15.37
C ILE A 77 -28.61 -41.02 -14.92
N ILE A 78 -27.52 -40.60 -14.27
CA ILE A 78 -26.54 -41.49 -13.66
C ILE A 78 -26.83 -41.51 -12.17
N GLN A 79 -27.07 -42.70 -11.63
CA GLN A 79 -27.28 -42.86 -10.19
C GLN A 79 -25.95 -43.09 -9.49
N ASP A 80 -25.87 -42.66 -8.23
CA ASP A 80 -24.73 -43.02 -7.41
C ASP A 80 -24.82 -44.51 -7.03
N ALA A 81 -24.00 -45.32 -7.70
CA ALA A 81 -23.90 -46.76 -7.43
C ALA A 81 -23.31 -47.08 -6.06
N THR A 82 -22.70 -46.10 -5.37
CA THR A 82 -22.04 -46.32 -4.07
C THR A 82 -22.95 -46.09 -2.86
N ALA A 83 -24.05 -45.33 -3.03
CA ALA A 83 -25.01 -45.08 -1.95
C ALA A 83 -25.84 -46.31 -1.57
N ASN A 84 -25.98 -47.33 -2.44
CA ASN A 84 -26.94 -48.43 -2.26
C ASN A 84 -28.38 -47.97 -1.95
N GLU A 85 -28.74 -46.76 -2.37
CA GLU A 85 -30.04 -46.13 -2.14
C GLU A 85 -30.81 -45.98 -3.45
N GLU A 86 -32.14 -46.11 -3.38
CA GLU A 86 -33.01 -45.83 -4.53
C GLU A 86 -32.99 -44.32 -4.80
N ALA A 87 -32.63 -43.92 -6.03
CA ALA A 87 -32.68 -42.52 -6.42
C ALA A 87 -34.01 -42.21 -7.11
N ASN A 88 -34.87 -41.46 -6.43
CA ASN A 88 -36.14 -40.97 -6.96
C ASN A 88 -35.94 -39.55 -7.51
N TRP A 89 -36.00 -39.40 -8.84
CA TRP A 89 -35.63 -38.15 -9.51
C TRP A 89 -36.76 -37.56 -10.34
N SER A 90 -36.70 -36.25 -10.54
CA SER A 90 -37.53 -35.55 -11.52
C SER A 90 -36.77 -34.45 -12.26
N VAL A 91 -37.08 -34.28 -13.54
CA VAL A 91 -36.54 -33.18 -14.36
C VAL A 91 -37.68 -32.55 -15.18
N ASN A 92 -37.78 -31.22 -15.10
CA ASN A 92 -38.69 -30.42 -15.93
C ASN A 92 -37.90 -29.41 -16.77
N PHE A 93 -38.40 -29.11 -17.97
CA PHE A 93 -37.73 -28.21 -18.91
C PHE A 93 -38.62 -27.04 -19.30
N THR A 94 -38.12 -25.82 -19.18
CA THR A 94 -38.81 -24.61 -19.65
C THR A 94 -37.81 -23.65 -20.29
N ARG A 95 -38.08 -23.17 -21.50
CA ARG A 95 -37.25 -22.14 -22.13
C ARG A 95 -37.41 -20.81 -21.38
N VAL A 96 -36.29 -20.15 -21.05
CA VAL A 96 -36.27 -18.93 -20.22
C VAL A 96 -35.49 -17.78 -20.83
N GLY A 97 -34.73 -17.99 -21.91
CA GLY A 97 -33.94 -16.93 -22.54
C GLY A 97 -33.23 -17.37 -23.81
N GLU A 98 -32.35 -16.50 -24.32
CA GLU A 98 -31.55 -16.75 -25.53
C GLU A 98 -30.10 -17.13 -25.19
N LEU A 99 -29.41 -16.27 -24.44
CA LEU A 99 -27.97 -16.38 -24.14
C LEU A 99 -27.73 -16.03 -22.67
N ASP A 100 -26.64 -16.52 -22.12
CA ASP A 100 -26.20 -16.19 -20.77
C ASP A 100 -25.76 -14.72 -20.65
N THR A 101 -25.96 -14.17 -19.46
CA THR A 101 -25.50 -12.83 -19.08
C THR A 101 -24.48 -12.93 -17.96
N LEU A 102 -23.52 -12.01 -17.92
CA LEU A 102 -22.60 -11.89 -16.80
C LEU A 102 -23.14 -10.83 -15.79
N PRO A 103 -23.04 -11.07 -14.47
CA PRO A 103 -22.42 -12.24 -13.85
C PRO A 103 -23.26 -13.52 -14.00
N SER A 104 -22.59 -14.66 -14.13
CA SER A 104 -23.16 -16.00 -14.06
C SER A 104 -22.63 -16.69 -12.82
N SER A 105 -23.47 -17.46 -12.13
CA SER A 105 -23.11 -18.20 -10.92
C SER A 105 -23.52 -19.65 -11.09
N GLU A 106 -22.76 -20.54 -10.46
CA GLU A 106 -23.03 -21.97 -10.40
C GLU A 106 -22.67 -22.48 -9.02
N GLN A 107 -23.56 -23.27 -8.44
CA GLN A 107 -23.32 -23.91 -7.15
C GLN A 107 -23.73 -25.38 -7.16
N ALA A 108 -23.14 -26.14 -6.26
CA ALA A 108 -23.58 -27.48 -5.90
C ALA A 108 -23.39 -27.69 -4.41
N ASP A 109 -24.28 -28.46 -3.80
CA ASP A 109 -24.24 -28.72 -2.36
C ASP A 109 -23.29 -29.86 -2.00
N GLN A 110 -22.99 -30.76 -2.94
CA GLN A 110 -22.08 -31.88 -2.74
C GLN A 110 -21.36 -32.27 -4.04
N LEU A 111 -20.04 -32.40 -3.95
CA LEU A 111 -19.15 -32.90 -5.00
C LEU A 111 -17.99 -33.69 -4.38
N GLY A 112 -17.79 -34.92 -4.84
CA GLY A 112 -16.75 -35.85 -4.39
C GLY A 112 -16.94 -36.41 -2.98
N GLY A 113 -15.87 -36.98 -2.41
CA GLY A 113 -15.84 -37.54 -1.05
C GLY A 113 -16.06 -39.06 -0.99
N SER A 114 -15.34 -39.74 -0.10
CA SER A 114 -15.45 -41.21 0.07
C SER A 114 -16.45 -41.64 1.14
N LEU A 115 -16.75 -40.77 2.11
CA LEU A 115 -17.70 -41.03 3.19
C LEU A 115 -19.10 -40.52 2.79
N GLY A 116 -19.97 -41.43 2.34
CA GLY A 116 -21.41 -41.16 2.16
C GLY A 116 -21.95 -41.07 0.73
N GLY A 117 -21.39 -41.80 -0.25
CA GLY A 117 -21.96 -41.84 -1.60
C GLY A 117 -21.46 -40.75 -2.57
N GLY A 118 -20.24 -40.24 -2.37
CA GLY A 118 -19.67 -39.20 -3.22
C GLY A 118 -19.08 -39.71 -4.54
N ALA A 119 -19.82 -40.48 -5.35
CA ALA A 119 -19.30 -40.97 -6.64
C ALA A 119 -19.08 -39.86 -7.68
N PHE A 120 -19.80 -38.74 -7.56
CA PHE A 120 -19.72 -37.64 -8.52
C PHE A 120 -18.60 -36.67 -8.13
N VAL A 121 -17.42 -36.86 -8.72
CA VAL A 121 -16.24 -36.01 -8.49
C VAL A 121 -16.15 -34.82 -9.44
N GLU A 122 -17.08 -34.69 -10.41
CA GLU A 122 -16.97 -33.75 -11.51
C GLU A 122 -18.31 -33.23 -12.00
N GLU A 123 -18.34 -31.94 -12.35
CA GLU A 123 -19.43 -31.28 -13.06
C GLU A 123 -18.93 -30.47 -14.26
N TRP A 124 -19.81 -30.33 -15.26
CA TRP A 124 -19.61 -29.54 -16.47
C TRP A 124 -20.81 -28.62 -16.64
N VAL A 125 -20.57 -27.33 -16.71
CA VAL A 125 -21.61 -26.31 -16.84
C VAL A 125 -21.39 -25.53 -18.13
N PRO A 126 -22.31 -25.58 -19.11
CA PRO A 126 -22.20 -24.79 -20.32
C PRO A 126 -22.49 -23.31 -20.05
N LEU A 127 -21.75 -22.44 -20.74
CA LEU A 127 -21.93 -20.98 -20.71
C LEU A 127 -21.92 -20.44 -22.15
N GLN A 128 -23.02 -19.85 -22.59
CA GLN A 128 -23.20 -19.32 -23.94
C GLN A 128 -23.31 -17.79 -23.92
N LEU A 129 -22.24 -17.08 -24.31
CA LEU A 129 -22.21 -15.62 -24.33
C LEU A 129 -22.44 -15.04 -25.72
N GLY A 130 -23.12 -13.88 -25.78
CA GLY A 130 -23.26 -13.12 -27.03
C GLY A 130 -22.01 -12.37 -27.46
N THR A 131 -21.14 -12.01 -26.52
CA THR A 131 -19.91 -11.24 -26.76
C THR A 131 -18.78 -11.75 -25.88
N ALA A 132 -17.54 -11.70 -26.38
CA ALA A 132 -16.37 -12.03 -25.59
C ALA A 132 -16.18 -11.01 -24.46
N ALA A 133 -15.70 -11.47 -23.30
CA ALA A 133 -15.49 -10.63 -22.13
C ALA A 133 -14.26 -11.07 -21.34
N ALA A 134 -13.52 -10.09 -20.79
CA ALA A 134 -12.59 -10.35 -19.69
C ALA A 134 -13.39 -10.48 -18.40
N VAL A 135 -13.05 -11.48 -17.57
CA VAL A 135 -13.85 -11.85 -16.40
C VAL A 135 -12.98 -12.05 -15.16
N ASN A 136 -13.61 -11.82 -14.00
CA ASN A 136 -13.14 -12.31 -12.72
C ASN A 136 -13.94 -13.57 -12.33
N ILE A 137 -13.26 -14.58 -11.81
CA ILE A 137 -13.83 -15.85 -11.38
C ILE A 137 -13.64 -15.94 -9.86
N ARG A 138 -14.74 -15.96 -9.11
CA ARG A 138 -14.76 -16.22 -7.67
C ARG A 138 -15.07 -17.70 -7.45
N ILE A 139 -14.24 -18.39 -6.67
CA ILE A 139 -14.37 -19.81 -6.36
C ILE A 139 -14.44 -19.93 -4.83
N ALA A 140 -15.53 -20.49 -4.32
CA ALA A 140 -15.79 -20.62 -2.89
C ALA A 140 -16.30 -22.03 -2.54
N PRO A 141 -15.41 -23.04 -2.44
CA PRO A 141 -15.75 -24.32 -1.86
C PRO A 141 -16.09 -24.18 -0.37
N LEU A 142 -17.06 -24.95 0.09
CA LEU A 142 -17.43 -25.09 1.48
C LEU A 142 -17.26 -26.57 1.89
N GLY A 143 -16.48 -26.79 2.94
CA GLY A 143 -16.16 -28.12 3.46
C GLY A 143 -14.89 -28.08 4.31
N ALA A 144 -14.27 -29.24 4.54
CA ALA A 144 -13.04 -29.33 5.34
C ALA A 144 -11.85 -28.69 4.59
N ALA A 145 -10.96 -28.02 5.33
CA ALA A 145 -9.78 -27.36 4.76
C ALA A 145 -8.75 -28.33 4.15
N SER A 146 -8.86 -29.63 4.43
CA SER A 146 -8.04 -30.68 3.79
C SER A 146 -8.60 -31.14 2.45
N ASP A 147 -9.89 -30.90 2.19
CA ASP A 147 -10.56 -31.29 0.97
C ASP A 147 -10.44 -30.14 -0.05
N THR A 148 -10.25 -30.47 -1.33
CA THR A 148 -10.00 -29.47 -2.37
C THR A 148 -10.82 -29.71 -3.64
N LEU A 149 -11.00 -28.65 -4.42
CA LEU A 149 -11.49 -28.74 -5.80
C LEU A 149 -10.62 -27.93 -6.76
N THR A 150 -10.73 -28.22 -8.05
CA THR A 150 -10.18 -27.41 -9.13
C THR A 150 -11.29 -26.94 -10.06
N VAL A 151 -11.10 -25.76 -10.64
CA VAL A 151 -12.01 -25.16 -11.62
C VAL A 151 -11.25 -24.91 -12.90
N GLU A 152 -11.80 -25.38 -14.01
CA GLU A 152 -11.28 -25.14 -15.34
C GLU A 152 -12.32 -24.36 -16.17
N LEU A 153 -11.86 -23.43 -17.01
CA LEU A 153 -12.71 -22.70 -17.95
C LEU A 153 -12.25 -23.02 -19.38
N PHE A 154 -13.22 -23.29 -20.25
CA PHE A 154 -13.01 -23.62 -21.65
C PHE A 154 -13.74 -22.63 -22.57
N ASN A 155 -13.05 -22.18 -23.63
CA ASN A 155 -13.65 -21.48 -24.76
C ASN A 155 -13.76 -22.49 -25.91
N GLY A 156 -14.98 -22.98 -26.18
CA GLY A 156 -15.17 -24.19 -26.98
C GLY A 156 -14.41 -25.38 -26.39
N ALA A 157 -13.54 -26.00 -27.19
CA ALA A 157 -12.69 -27.11 -26.73
C ALA A 157 -11.37 -26.65 -26.08
N THR A 158 -11.03 -25.37 -26.14
CA THR A 158 -9.74 -24.86 -25.64
C THR A 158 -9.86 -24.44 -24.19
N ARG A 159 -9.10 -25.11 -23.31
CA ARG A 159 -8.97 -24.69 -21.91
C ARG A 159 -8.19 -23.37 -21.83
N VAL A 160 -8.80 -22.35 -21.25
CA VAL A 160 -8.22 -20.99 -21.10
C VAL A 160 -7.83 -20.67 -19.65
N PHE A 161 -8.30 -21.46 -18.69
CA PHE A 161 -7.93 -21.30 -17.29
C PHE A 161 -8.05 -22.63 -16.54
N THR A 162 -7.18 -22.81 -15.55
CA THR A 162 -7.22 -23.87 -14.54
C THR A 162 -6.81 -23.22 -13.21
N SER A 163 -7.63 -23.35 -12.18
CA SER A 163 -7.26 -22.93 -10.83
C SER A 163 -6.21 -23.87 -10.25
N THR A 164 -5.47 -23.41 -9.23
CA THR A 164 -4.86 -24.35 -8.29
C THR A 164 -5.96 -25.10 -7.52
N ALA A 165 -5.57 -26.12 -6.76
CA ALA A 165 -6.48 -26.71 -5.78
C ALA A 165 -6.93 -25.62 -4.80
N VAL A 166 -8.25 -25.44 -4.67
CA VAL A 166 -8.89 -24.50 -3.74
C VAL A 166 -9.50 -25.32 -2.61
N ALA A 167 -9.10 -25.02 -1.38
CA ALA A 167 -9.47 -25.81 -0.20
C ALA A 167 -10.84 -25.45 0.35
N GLY A 168 -11.53 -26.38 1.02
CA GLY A 168 -12.81 -26.12 1.69
C GLY A 168 -12.73 -24.96 2.69
N GLY A 169 -13.61 -23.96 2.53
CA GLY A 169 -13.64 -22.73 3.32
C GLY A 169 -12.74 -21.59 2.79
N GLU A 170 -11.95 -21.84 1.75
CA GLU A 170 -11.20 -20.81 1.02
C GLU A 170 -12.13 -20.04 0.06
N VAL A 171 -11.83 -18.76 -0.17
CA VAL A 171 -12.50 -17.95 -1.20
C VAL A 171 -11.42 -17.38 -2.12
N PHE A 172 -11.24 -18.04 -3.25
CA PHE A 172 -10.22 -17.75 -4.22
C PHE A 172 -10.75 -16.89 -5.37
N TRP A 173 -9.91 -15.96 -5.86
CA TRP A 173 -10.23 -15.14 -7.02
C TRP A 173 -9.19 -15.34 -8.12
N ALA A 174 -9.68 -15.46 -9.35
CA ALA A 174 -8.85 -15.53 -10.55
C ALA A 174 -9.41 -14.64 -11.65
N THR A 175 -8.66 -14.49 -12.74
CA THR A 175 -9.09 -13.76 -13.94
C THR A 175 -8.88 -14.58 -15.19
N SER A 176 -9.79 -14.47 -16.15
CA SER A 176 -9.65 -15.10 -17.46
C SER A 176 -10.37 -14.29 -18.55
N SER A 177 -10.54 -14.87 -19.73
CA SER A 177 -11.34 -14.35 -20.84
C SER A 177 -12.29 -15.41 -21.34
N VAL A 178 -13.58 -15.07 -21.42
CA VAL A 178 -14.62 -15.91 -22.02
C VAL A 178 -14.86 -15.45 -23.45
N ALA A 179 -14.90 -16.38 -24.40
CA ALA A 179 -15.17 -16.05 -25.80
C ALA A 179 -16.67 -15.82 -26.05
N ALA A 180 -17.01 -15.14 -27.15
CA ALA A 180 -18.37 -15.19 -27.67
C ALA A 180 -18.67 -16.62 -28.15
N GLY A 181 -19.90 -17.08 -27.96
CA GLY A 181 -20.31 -18.43 -28.32
C GLY A 181 -20.27 -19.41 -27.14
N ALA A 182 -19.98 -20.67 -27.44
CA ALA A 182 -20.01 -21.78 -26.48
C ALA A 182 -18.74 -21.82 -25.63
N ASN A 183 -18.93 -21.87 -24.32
CA ASN A 183 -17.90 -22.01 -23.30
C ASN A 183 -18.37 -23.06 -22.29
N ALA A 184 -17.46 -23.54 -21.45
CA ALA A 184 -17.82 -24.46 -20.37
C ALA A 184 -16.96 -24.23 -19.12
N LEU A 185 -17.59 -24.35 -17.96
CA LEU A 185 -16.94 -24.48 -16.67
C LEU A 185 -16.85 -25.97 -16.33
N ARG A 186 -15.70 -26.43 -15.87
CA ARG A 186 -15.56 -27.76 -15.28
C ARG A 186 -15.12 -27.61 -13.84
N VAL A 187 -15.86 -28.20 -12.92
CA VAL A 187 -15.54 -28.21 -11.49
C VAL A 187 -15.23 -29.65 -11.10
N ARG A 188 -14.08 -29.90 -10.49
CA ARG A 188 -13.64 -31.25 -10.12
C ARG A 188 -13.15 -31.28 -8.68
N ALA A 189 -13.81 -32.08 -7.84
CA ALA A 189 -13.32 -32.41 -6.51
C ALA A 189 -12.10 -33.35 -6.61
N ALA A 190 -11.14 -33.22 -5.69
CA ALA A 190 -9.98 -34.11 -5.66
C ALA A 190 -10.39 -35.53 -5.23
N ASP A 191 -9.78 -36.53 -5.87
CA ASP A 191 -10.09 -37.95 -5.62
C ASP A 191 -9.77 -38.39 -4.16
N GLY A 192 -8.91 -37.65 -3.46
CA GLY A 192 -8.52 -37.88 -2.07
C GLY A 192 -9.35 -37.17 -1.02
N ASN A 193 -10.43 -36.47 -1.40
CA ASN A 193 -11.28 -35.78 -0.45
C ASN A 193 -11.94 -36.76 0.54
N SER A 194 -11.86 -36.42 1.82
CA SER A 194 -12.42 -37.22 2.91
C SER A 194 -13.94 -37.10 3.01
N ALA A 195 -14.48 -35.93 2.66
CA ALA A 195 -15.91 -35.65 2.61
C ALA A 195 -16.30 -34.91 1.30
N PRO A 196 -17.58 -34.88 0.94
CA PRO A 196 -18.06 -34.04 -0.16
C PRO A 196 -17.83 -32.55 0.11
N LEU A 197 -17.58 -31.78 -0.95
CA LEU A 197 -17.52 -30.32 -0.92
C LEU A 197 -18.80 -29.73 -1.51
N ALA A 198 -19.38 -28.73 -0.85
CA ALA A 198 -20.24 -27.77 -1.52
C ALA A 198 -19.37 -26.74 -2.25
N TYR A 199 -19.88 -26.06 -3.26
CA TYR A 199 -19.15 -24.98 -3.92
C TYR A 199 -20.07 -23.91 -4.49
N THR A 200 -19.54 -22.69 -4.61
CA THR A 200 -20.07 -21.64 -5.50
C THR A 200 -18.96 -21.12 -6.38
N VAL A 201 -19.20 -21.07 -7.70
CA VAL A 201 -18.34 -20.39 -8.68
C VAL A 201 -19.12 -19.26 -9.33
N THR A 202 -18.57 -18.04 -9.32
CA THR A 202 -19.19 -16.88 -9.97
C THR A 202 -18.24 -16.28 -11.00
N ILE A 203 -18.70 -16.14 -12.24
CA ILE A 203 -17.99 -15.50 -13.33
C ILE A 203 -18.61 -14.12 -13.56
N SER A 204 -17.85 -13.07 -13.26
CA SER A 204 -18.31 -11.67 -13.32
C SER A 204 -17.53 -10.88 -14.38
N PRO A 205 -18.14 -9.87 -15.02
CA PRO A 205 -17.36 -8.94 -15.84
C PRO A 205 -16.35 -8.17 -14.98
N LEU A 206 -15.39 -7.50 -15.62
CA LEU A 206 -14.47 -6.63 -14.88
C LEU A 206 -15.24 -5.50 -14.19
N ALA A 207 -15.05 -5.36 -12.87
CA ALA A 207 -15.65 -4.27 -12.11
C ALA A 207 -14.93 -2.94 -12.38
N SER A 208 -15.63 -1.83 -12.10
CA SER A 208 -15.08 -0.47 -12.06
C SER A 208 -15.34 0.16 -10.68
N PRO A 209 -14.50 1.09 -10.20
CA PRO A 209 -14.74 1.77 -8.92
C PRO A 209 -16.10 2.51 -8.90
N PRO A 210 -16.87 2.48 -7.79
CA PRO A 210 -16.56 1.81 -6.53
C PRO A 210 -16.87 0.30 -6.55
N PHE A 211 -15.97 -0.52 -6.00
CA PHE A 211 -16.21 -1.96 -5.85
C PHE A 211 -15.45 -2.54 -4.65
N THR A 212 -15.95 -3.65 -4.10
CA THR A 212 -15.34 -4.37 -2.99
C THR A 212 -15.18 -5.85 -3.30
N TRP A 213 -14.00 -6.38 -3.02
CA TRP A 213 -13.71 -7.81 -3.02
C TRP A 213 -13.35 -8.27 -1.62
N SER A 214 -13.61 -9.53 -1.34
CA SER A 214 -13.17 -10.21 -0.14
C SER A 214 -12.86 -11.66 -0.41
N GLY A 215 -11.98 -12.23 0.39
CA GLY A 215 -11.68 -13.64 0.33
C GLY A 215 -11.03 -14.17 1.61
N THR A 216 -10.79 -15.47 1.59
CA THR A 216 -10.16 -16.23 2.66
C THR A 216 -9.06 -17.04 2.00
N SER A 217 -7.83 -16.94 2.49
CA SER A 217 -6.66 -17.61 1.92
C SER A 217 -5.92 -18.43 2.98
N TYR A 218 -5.63 -19.71 2.71
CA TYR A 218 -4.88 -20.58 3.62
C TYR A 218 -3.39 -20.57 3.30
N GLY A 219 -2.59 -19.92 4.16
CA GLY A 219 -1.19 -19.54 3.96
C GLY A 219 -0.32 -20.47 3.09
N SER A 220 -0.06 -21.70 3.53
CA SER A 220 1.07 -22.47 2.98
C SER A 220 0.84 -23.13 1.61
N ASN A 221 -0.43 -23.23 1.16
CA ASN A 221 -0.78 -23.98 -0.07
C ASN A 221 -1.76 -23.23 -0.99
N SER A 222 -2.23 -22.04 -0.63
CA SER A 222 -3.17 -21.29 -1.48
C SER A 222 -2.45 -20.51 -2.58
N ALA A 223 -3.05 -20.48 -3.77
CA ALA A 223 -2.59 -19.58 -4.80
C ALA A 223 -2.92 -18.13 -4.46
N GLN A 224 -2.13 -17.21 -4.99
CA GLN A 224 -2.40 -15.79 -4.90
C GLN A 224 -3.72 -15.46 -5.59
N ALA A 225 -4.61 -14.75 -4.89
CA ALA A 225 -5.84 -14.28 -5.51
C ALA A 225 -5.50 -13.17 -6.53
N ARG A 226 -6.06 -13.27 -7.74
CA ARG A 226 -5.83 -12.32 -8.84
C ARG A 226 -7.14 -11.79 -9.35
N ILE A 227 -7.26 -10.46 -9.39
CA ILE A 227 -8.47 -9.74 -9.76
C ILE A 227 -8.09 -8.67 -10.79
N ARG A 228 -8.89 -8.51 -11.84
CA ARG A 228 -8.76 -7.42 -12.81
C ARG A 228 -9.87 -6.41 -12.58
N MET A 229 -9.49 -5.14 -12.59
CA MET A 229 -10.40 -4.01 -12.45
C MET A 229 -10.17 -3.03 -13.59
N SER A 230 -11.24 -2.43 -14.09
CA SER A 230 -11.18 -1.32 -15.04
C SER A 230 -11.23 0.02 -14.29
N PHE A 231 -10.23 0.86 -14.50
CA PHE A 231 -10.16 2.22 -13.98
C PHE A 231 -10.56 3.17 -15.12
N PRO A 232 -11.70 3.88 -15.02
CA PRO A 232 -12.26 4.63 -16.15
C PRO A 232 -11.45 5.88 -16.52
N GLN A 233 -10.66 6.42 -15.58
CA GLN A 233 -9.87 7.62 -15.78
C GLN A 233 -8.56 7.56 -14.99
N ASN A 234 -7.58 8.33 -15.44
CA ASN A 234 -6.37 8.64 -14.68
C ASN A 234 -6.75 9.40 -13.41
N GLY A 235 -6.26 8.99 -12.24
CA GLY A 235 -6.49 9.76 -11.01
C GLY A 235 -6.12 9.02 -9.75
N LEU A 236 -6.29 9.69 -8.61
CA LEU A 236 -6.19 9.03 -7.31
C LEU A 236 -7.44 8.19 -7.03
N TYR A 237 -7.21 6.96 -6.61
CA TYR A 237 -8.24 6.07 -6.08
C TYR A 237 -7.94 5.80 -4.60
N ARG A 238 -8.99 5.78 -3.79
CA ARG A 238 -8.93 5.35 -2.39
C ARG A 238 -9.04 3.84 -2.33
N PHE A 239 -8.12 3.23 -1.61
CA PHE A 239 -8.12 1.82 -1.26
C PHE A 239 -8.43 1.71 0.23
N THR A 240 -9.53 1.03 0.56
CA THR A 240 -9.86 0.62 1.93
C THR A 240 -9.58 -0.87 2.04
N LEU A 241 -8.53 -1.21 2.76
CA LEU A 241 -8.01 -2.56 2.93
C LEU A 241 -8.37 -3.09 4.31
N GLY A 242 -8.56 -4.40 4.43
CA GLY A 242 -8.77 -4.99 5.73
C GLY A 242 -8.35 -6.44 5.82
N ALA A 243 -7.64 -6.76 6.90
CA ALA A 243 -7.36 -8.11 7.36
C ALA A 243 -8.07 -8.33 8.71
N THR A 244 -9.05 -9.24 8.78
CA THR A 244 -9.70 -9.61 10.05
C THR A 244 -9.01 -10.78 10.74
N SER A 245 -8.16 -11.51 10.01
CA SER A 245 -7.24 -12.53 10.51
C SER A 245 -6.02 -12.57 9.59
N GLY A 246 -4.89 -13.05 10.10
CA GLY A 246 -3.65 -13.15 9.33
C GLY A 246 -3.16 -11.80 8.80
N ARG A 247 -2.42 -11.84 7.70
CA ARG A 247 -1.96 -10.65 6.98
C ARG A 247 -1.73 -10.98 5.51
N TYR A 248 -1.84 -9.97 4.66
CA TYR A 248 -1.58 -10.10 3.24
C TYR A 248 -0.87 -8.86 2.71
N GLN A 249 -0.34 -8.99 1.51
CA GLN A 249 0.18 -7.89 0.72
C GLN A 249 -0.68 -7.71 -0.54
N LEU A 250 -1.26 -6.52 -0.69
CA LEU A 250 -1.89 -6.10 -1.93
C LEU A 250 -0.80 -5.63 -2.89
N ARG A 251 -0.84 -6.11 -4.13
CA ARG A 251 -0.03 -5.59 -5.24
C ARG A 251 -0.92 -5.11 -6.39
N LEU A 252 -0.58 -3.98 -6.99
CA LEU A 252 -1.17 -3.50 -8.24
C LEU A 252 -0.13 -3.61 -9.36
N ASN A 253 -0.44 -4.33 -10.43
CA ASN A 253 0.46 -4.55 -11.58
C ASN A 253 1.88 -4.98 -11.16
N GLN A 254 1.95 -5.94 -10.24
CA GLN A 254 3.18 -6.47 -9.61
C GLN A 254 3.96 -5.47 -8.73
N THR A 255 4.23 -4.25 -9.17
CA THR A 255 5.11 -3.31 -8.41
C THR A 255 4.63 -1.85 -8.38
N SER A 256 3.55 -1.49 -9.08
CA SER A 256 3.09 -0.08 -9.11
C SER A 256 2.59 0.42 -7.75
N LEU A 257 2.15 -0.52 -6.92
CA LEU A 257 1.75 -0.34 -5.53
C LEU A 257 1.93 -1.70 -4.85
N GLN A 258 2.50 -1.69 -3.65
CA GLN A 258 2.66 -2.87 -2.82
C GLN A 258 2.44 -2.48 -1.36
N LYS A 259 1.38 -3.00 -0.74
CA LYS A 259 0.95 -2.62 0.61
C LYS A 259 0.60 -3.84 1.45
N ILE A 260 1.26 -3.97 2.59
CA ILE A 260 1.00 -4.99 3.61
C ILE A 260 -0.15 -4.51 4.50
N VAL A 261 -1.02 -5.46 4.85
CA VAL A 261 -2.24 -5.24 5.62
C VAL A 261 -2.28 -6.27 6.74
N THR A 262 -2.28 -5.79 7.98
CA THR A 262 -2.33 -6.61 9.20
C THR A 262 -3.57 -6.37 10.04
N THR A 263 -4.37 -5.36 9.69
CA THR A 263 -5.56 -4.95 10.45
C THR A 263 -6.70 -4.56 9.50
N ALA A 264 -7.92 -4.50 10.02
CA ALA A 264 -9.07 -4.02 9.29
C ALA A 264 -9.09 -2.48 9.20
N GLY A 265 -9.49 -1.93 8.05
CA GLY A 265 -9.73 -0.50 7.86
C GLY A 265 -8.51 0.35 7.51
N ALA A 266 -7.44 -0.27 6.99
CA ALA A 266 -6.30 0.47 6.48
C ALA A 266 -6.68 1.23 5.21
N ASP A 267 -6.60 2.57 5.25
CA ASP A 267 -6.97 3.44 4.14
C ASP A 267 -5.75 4.13 3.54
N PHE A 268 -5.66 4.18 2.21
CA PHE A 268 -4.70 5.06 1.52
C PHE A 268 -5.17 5.43 0.11
N THR A 269 -4.55 6.48 -0.44
CA THR A 269 -4.72 6.91 -1.83
C THR A 269 -3.52 6.49 -2.66
N ALA A 270 -3.79 6.07 -3.90
CA ALA A 270 -2.78 5.81 -4.91
C ALA A 270 -3.25 6.26 -6.29
N TYR A 271 -2.34 6.81 -7.08
CA TYR A 271 -2.62 7.15 -8.48
C TYR A 271 -2.64 5.89 -9.32
N VAL A 272 -3.71 5.72 -10.09
CA VAL A 272 -3.87 4.63 -11.03
C VAL A 272 -4.18 5.21 -12.41
N PRO A 273 -3.40 4.88 -13.45
CA PRO A 273 -3.76 5.22 -14.82
C PRO A 273 -5.12 4.63 -15.22
N ALA A 274 -5.77 5.21 -16.23
CA ALA A 274 -6.93 4.62 -16.86
C ALA A 274 -6.55 3.31 -17.56
N GLY A 275 -7.45 2.34 -17.52
CA GLY A 275 -7.26 1.04 -18.18
C GLY A 275 -7.58 -0.12 -17.26
N THR A 276 -7.16 -1.32 -17.68
CA THR A 276 -7.36 -2.55 -16.90
C THR A 276 -6.09 -2.87 -16.13
N HIS A 277 -6.22 -3.01 -14.81
CA HIS A 277 -5.11 -3.31 -13.91
C HIS A 277 -5.38 -4.60 -13.15
N GLN A 278 -4.31 -5.32 -12.81
CA GLN A 278 -4.40 -6.52 -11.99
C GLN A 278 -4.06 -6.19 -10.54
N LEU A 279 -4.97 -6.52 -9.63
CA LEU A 279 -4.77 -6.61 -8.20
C LEU A 279 -4.35 -8.06 -7.87
N THR A 280 -3.27 -8.22 -7.14
CA THR A 280 -2.83 -9.51 -6.59
C THR A 280 -2.87 -9.44 -5.07
N ILE A 281 -3.40 -10.49 -4.44
CA ILE A 281 -3.36 -10.69 -3.00
C ILE A 281 -2.34 -11.78 -2.71
N ASP A 282 -1.23 -11.40 -2.09
CA ASP A 282 -0.21 -12.31 -1.61
C ASP A 282 -0.45 -12.55 -0.12
N GLN A 283 -0.97 -13.71 0.26
CA GLN A 283 -1.15 -14.05 1.67
C GLN A 283 0.17 -14.42 2.34
N ASP A 284 0.21 -14.28 3.66
CA ASP A 284 1.25 -14.86 4.49
C ASP A 284 1.12 -16.38 4.54
N SER A 285 2.21 -17.09 4.24
CA SER A 285 2.33 -18.54 4.19
C SER A 285 2.11 -19.23 5.53
N THR A 286 2.21 -18.50 6.65
CA THR A 286 2.15 -19.05 8.00
C THR A 286 0.76 -19.02 8.62
N THR A 287 -0.17 -18.20 8.10
CA THR A 287 -1.48 -17.99 8.74
C THR A 287 -2.63 -17.91 7.73
N ASN A 288 -3.82 -18.32 8.16
CA ASN A 288 -5.05 -18.07 7.39
C ASN A 288 -5.37 -16.57 7.40
N THR A 289 -5.63 -16.01 6.23
CA THR A 289 -5.90 -14.59 6.06
C THR A 289 -7.28 -14.35 5.46
N ASN A 290 -8.14 -13.67 6.23
CA ASN A 290 -9.40 -13.12 5.75
C ASN A 290 -9.16 -11.68 5.30
N TRP A 291 -9.24 -11.43 4.00
CA TRP A 291 -8.87 -10.16 3.38
C TRP A 291 -10.07 -9.47 2.71
N SER A 292 -9.98 -8.15 2.60
CA SER A 292 -10.93 -7.31 1.89
C SER A 292 -10.23 -6.14 1.22
N VAL A 293 -10.68 -5.79 0.02
CA VAL A 293 -10.17 -4.67 -0.77
C VAL A 293 -11.36 -3.92 -1.36
N ALA A 294 -11.59 -2.69 -0.90
CA ALA A 294 -12.52 -1.77 -1.52
C ALA A 294 -11.76 -0.67 -2.24
N VAL A 295 -12.21 -0.33 -3.45
CA VAL A 295 -11.60 0.72 -4.28
C VAL A 295 -12.68 1.72 -4.64
N ALA A 296 -12.41 3.01 -4.46
CA ALA A 296 -13.30 4.12 -4.82
C ALA A 296 -12.54 5.23 -5.52
N ALA A 297 -13.17 5.88 -6.51
CA ALA A 297 -12.60 7.06 -7.15
C ALA A 297 -12.51 8.24 -6.17
N THR A 298 -11.48 9.07 -6.30
CA THR A 298 -11.41 10.36 -5.63
C THR A 298 -11.53 11.49 -6.66
N SER A 299 -11.76 12.73 -6.19
CA SER A 299 -11.75 13.92 -7.05
C SER A 299 -10.36 14.53 -7.23
N SER A 300 -9.34 14.02 -6.54
CA SER A 300 -7.99 14.60 -6.53
C SER A 300 -7.11 13.98 -7.61
N ALA A 301 -6.38 14.82 -8.34
CA ALA A 301 -5.45 14.37 -9.38
C ALA A 301 -4.02 14.12 -8.86
N ALA A 302 -3.72 14.56 -7.63
CA ALA A 302 -2.41 14.45 -6.99
C ALA A 302 -2.54 14.34 -5.48
N ASP A 303 -1.52 13.77 -4.84
CA ASP A 303 -1.44 13.67 -3.39
C ASP A 303 -1.07 15.04 -2.79
N ASN A 304 -1.61 15.32 -1.60
CA ASN A 304 -1.26 16.53 -0.85
C ASN A 304 0.01 16.30 -0.02
N LEU A 305 0.80 17.36 0.13
CA LEU A 305 1.89 17.42 1.11
C LEU A 305 1.38 18.06 2.41
N PRO A 306 1.77 17.56 3.60
CA PRO A 306 2.66 16.41 3.80
C PRO A 306 1.99 15.08 3.44
N TYR A 307 2.68 14.26 2.65
CA TYR A 307 2.27 12.89 2.35
C TYR A 307 2.80 11.99 3.46
N LYS A 308 1.91 11.36 4.22
CA LYS A 308 2.26 10.48 5.34
C LYS A 308 1.78 9.05 5.09
N ARG A 309 2.65 8.08 5.35
CA ARG A 309 2.32 6.65 5.30
C ARG A 309 3.08 5.91 6.39
N SER A 310 2.44 4.91 6.96
CA SER A 310 3.08 3.91 7.81
C SER A 310 2.93 2.54 7.19
N GLY A 311 3.94 1.69 7.37
CA GLY A 311 3.91 0.29 6.97
C GLY A 311 3.75 -0.63 8.16
N ALA A 312 3.25 -1.83 7.87
CA ALA A 312 3.29 -2.93 8.82
C ALA A 312 4.70 -3.55 8.87
N THR A 313 4.82 -4.70 9.54
CA THR A 313 6.08 -5.41 9.75
C THR A 313 6.68 -5.99 8.45
N LEU A 314 7.90 -5.60 8.13
CA LEU A 314 8.75 -6.02 7.02
C LEU A 314 9.94 -6.84 7.52
N GLY A 315 10.32 -7.87 6.77
CA GLY A 315 11.50 -8.70 7.06
C GLY A 315 11.39 -9.46 8.40
N GLY A 316 12.51 -10.03 8.82
CA GLY A 316 12.58 -10.91 9.98
C GLY A 316 12.34 -12.39 9.62
N VAL A 317 12.66 -13.27 10.57
CA VAL A 317 12.41 -14.71 10.43
C VAL A 317 10.90 -14.98 10.36
N ALA A 318 10.49 -15.88 9.45
CA ALA A 318 9.09 -16.24 9.22
C ALA A 318 8.19 -15.06 8.78
N ASN A 319 8.77 -14.09 8.06
CA ASN A 319 8.02 -13.04 7.39
C ASN A 319 8.19 -13.10 5.87
N ASP A 320 7.08 -13.32 5.17
CA ASP A 320 7.06 -13.42 3.72
C ASP A 320 7.26 -12.07 3.01
N PHE A 321 7.07 -10.97 3.72
CA PHE A 321 7.06 -9.63 3.14
C PHE A 321 8.32 -8.87 3.55
N SER A 322 9.16 -8.56 2.56
CA SER A 322 10.41 -7.83 2.75
C SER A 322 10.41 -6.41 2.19
N GLU A 323 9.39 -6.03 1.42
CA GLU A 323 9.30 -4.67 0.87
C GLU A 323 7.86 -4.14 0.71
N GLU A 324 7.73 -2.82 0.61
CA GLU A 324 6.52 -2.09 0.19
C GLU A 324 6.87 -1.03 -0.87
N TRP A 325 5.91 -0.72 -1.74
CA TRP A 325 6.00 0.28 -2.80
C TRP A 325 4.80 1.23 -2.68
N LEU A 326 5.07 2.48 -2.32
CA LEU A 326 4.05 3.50 -2.09
C LEU A 326 4.11 4.57 -3.20
N PRO A 327 3.11 4.65 -4.08
CA PRO A 327 3.05 5.71 -5.07
C PRO A 327 2.67 7.05 -4.42
N VAL A 328 3.30 8.11 -4.92
CA VAL A 328 3.02 9.51 -4.60
C VAL A 328 2.87 10.27 -5.91
N GLN A 329 1.72 10.87 -6.13
CA GLN A 329 1.46 11.64 -7.34
C GLN A 329 1.66 13.14 -7.07
N SER A 330 2.53 13.79 -7.84
CA SER A 330 2.75 15.23 -7.81
C SER A 330 2.42 15.87 -9.16
N THR A 331 1.89 17.09 -9.17
CA THR A 331 1.66 17.87 -10.40
C THR A 331 2.89 18.68 -10.82
N ALA A 332 3.84 18.88 -9.92
CA ALA A 332 5.00 19.73 -10.16
C ALA A 332 6.27 19.18 -9.52
N ASN A 333 7.40 19.60 -10.08
CA ASN A 333 8.69 19.40 -9.45
C ASN A 333 8.73 20.18 -8.13
N THR A 334 8.81 19.47 -7.00
CA THR A 334 8.65 20.07 -5.67
C THR A 334 9.80 19.63 -4.77
N PRO A 335 10.66 20.53 -4.31
CA PRO A 335 11.63 20.24 -3.25
C PRO A 335 10.91 19.81 -1.96
N ILE A 336 11.36 18.72 -1.36
CA ILE A 336 10.75 18.13 -0.16
C ILE A 336 11.80 17.73 0.86
N ASN A 337 11.37 17.65 2.11
CA ASN A 337 12.02 16.88 3.14
C ASN A 337 11.39 15.49 3.23
N VAL A 338 12.22 14.47 3.40
CA VAL A 338 11.81 13.09 3.66
C VAL A 338 12.16 12.80 5.12
N LYS A 339 11.15 12.54 5.93
CA LYS A 339 11.31 12.03 7.30
C LYS A 339 10.96 10.55 7.29
N VAL A 340 11.84 9.73 7.86
CA VAL A 340 11.61 8.30 8.02
C VAL A 340 11.84 7.94 9.49
N ALA A 341 10.88 7.24 10.09
CA ALA A 341 11.09 6.56 11.36
C ALA A 341 11.02 5.05 11.12
N ALA A 342 12.04 4.32 11.56
CA ALA A 342 12.05 2.86 11.59
C ALA A 342 11.77 2.41 13.02
N GLU A 343 10.87 1.44 13.21
CA GLU A 343 10.39 1.03 14.53
C GLU A 343 10.28 -0.50 14.61
N GLY A 344 10.51 -1.07 15.80
CA GLY A 344 10.53 -2.52 15.99
C GLY A 344 11.76 -3.19 15.35
N GLY A 345 11.89 -4.50 15.47
CA GLY A 345 13.10 -5.22 15.09
C GLY A 345 14.18 -5.22 16.19
N ASP A 346 15.28 -5.92 15.92
CA ASP A 346 16.48 -5.99 16.77
C ASP A 346 17.46 -4.85 16.42
N ALA A 347 18.46 -4.61 17.28
CA ALA A 347 19.39 -3.49 17.16
C ALA A 347 20.18 -3.44 15.83
N ASP A 348 20.43 -4.60 15.22
CA ASP A 348 21.16 -4.73 13.96
C ASP A 348 20.24 -4.80 12.71
N ASP A 349 18.92 -4.81 12.92
CA ASP A 349 17.96 -4.85 11.83
C ASP A 349 17.89 -3.49 11.13
N THR A 350 17.79 -3.51 9.80
CA THR A 350 17.80 -2.29 8.99
C THR A 350 16.70 -2.25 7.94
N LEU A 351 16.26 -1.02 7.65
CA LEU A 351 15.45 -0.66 6.48
C LEU A 351 16.30 0.13 5.47
N ARG A 352 15.93 0.03 4.21
CA ARG A 352 16.41 0.87 3.11
C ARG A 352 15.23 1.60 2.49
N ILE A 353 15.39 2.89 2.21
CA ILE A 353 14.36 3.72 1.56
C ILE A 353 14.91 4.20 0.23
N GLU A 354 14.14 4.02 -0.83
CA GLU A 354 14.48 4.44 -2.18
C GLU A 354 13.30 5.23 -2.77
N LEU A 355 13.58 6.34 -3.44
CA LEU A 355 12.59 7.06 -4.23
C LEU A 355 12.91 6.87 -5.70
N TYR A 356 11.91 6.48 -6.49
CA TYR A 356 12.01 6.28 -7.94
C TYR A 356 11.05 7.21 -8.67
N SER A 357 11.48 7.78 -9.79
CA SER A 357 10.58 8.44 -10.74
C SER A 357 10.06 7.42 -11.77
N VAL A 358 8.87 7.64 -12.34
CA VAL A 358 8.33 6.77 -13.41
C VAL A 358 9.35 6.53 -14.51
N GLY A 359 9.55 5.25 -14.85
CA GLY A 359 10.42 4.82 -15.94
C GLY A 359 11.92 4.85 -15.63
N GLN A 360 12.33 5.18 -14.41
CA GLN A 360 13.73 5.18 -14.00
C GLN A 360 14.12 3.88 -13.28
N ALA A 361 15.22 3.26 -13.71
CA ALA A 361 15.77 2.06 -13.05
C ALA A 361 16.64 2.41 -11.83
N THR A 362 17.14 3.64 -11.76
CA THR A 362 17.96 4.14 -10.66
C THR A 362 17.11 5.03 -9.76
N PRO A 363 17.19 4.86 -8.43
CA PRO A 363 16.47 5.75 -7.52
C PRO A 363 17.02 7.18 -7.61
N ILE A 364 16.14 8.16 -7.56
CA ILE A 364 16.49 9.58 -7.42
C ILE A 364 17.03 9.90 -6.02
N TYR A 365 16.77 9.03 -5.05
CA TYR A 365 17.27 9.13 -3.69
C TYR A 365 17.33 7.75 -3.01
N THR A 366 18.36 7.53 -2.17
CA THR A 366 18.50 6.31 -1.36
C THR A 366 19.00 6.64 0.05
N ALA A 367 18.30 6.12 1.07
CA ALA A 367 18.79 5.97 2.43
C ALA A 367 19.14 4.49 2.65
N THR A 368 20.43 4.15 2.75
CA THR A 368 20.91 2.77 2.62
C THR A 368 20.72 1.90 3.86
N LYS A 369 20.77 2.48 5.06
CA LYS A 369 20.68 1.76 6.33
C LYS A 369 20.00 2.63 7.39
N LEU A 370 18.73 2.35 7.66
CA LEU A 370 17.96 2.92 8.77
C LEU A 370 17.79 1.83 9.81
N PHE A 371 18.41 2.00 10.97
CA PHE A 371 18.33 1.03 12.05
C PHE A 371 17.01 1.15 12.82
N THR A 372 16.66 0.13 13.60
CA THR A 372 15.50 0.19 14.51
C THR A 372 15.56 1.42 15.43
N ASN A 373 14.41 2.07 15.65
CA ASN A 373 14.23 3.29 16.45
C ASN A 373 14.96 4.54 15.91
N GLU A 374 15.54 4.48 14.71
CA GLU A 374 16.13 5.64 14.06
C GLU A 374 15.05 6.55 13.47
N VAL A 375 15.17 7.87 13.69
CA VAL A 375 14.34 8.90 13.06
C VAL A 375 15.25 9.80 12.24
N PHE A 376 15.25 9.54 10.94
CA PHE A 376 16.16 10.12 9.97
C PHE A 376 15.44 11.13 9.08
N TRP A 377 16.18 12.19 8.72
CA TRP A 377 15.73 13.16 7.74
C TRP A 377 16.67 13.25 6.55
N SER A 378 16.10 13.44 5.37
CA SER A 378 16.81 13.89 4.17
C SER A 378 16.03 14.95 3.43
N ASN A 379 16.64 15.51 2.39
CA ASN A 379 16.02 16.42 1.45
C ASN A 379 16.25 15.90 0.03
N THR A 380 15.25 16.09 -0.83
CA THR A 380 15.28 15.69 -2.24
C THR A 380 14.19 16.45 -2.99
N GLN A 381 13.85 16.01 -4.20
CA GLN A 381 12.82 16.63 -5.03
C GLN A 381 11.84 15.56 -5.51
N LEU A 382 10.53 15.80 -5.33
CA LEU A 382 9.50 15.08 -6.06
C LEU A 382 9.49 15.56 -7.50
N ILE A 383 9.47 14.61 -8.44
CA ILE A 383 9.33 14.91 -9.86
C ILE A 383 7.84 14.93 -10.22
N SER A 384 7.43 15.81 -11.13
CA SER A 384 6.06 15.81 -11.66
C SER A 384 5.69 14.44 -12.24
N GLY A 385 4.50 13.94 -11.91
CA GLY A 385 4.08 12.57 -12.16
C GLY A 385 4.12 11.70 -10.91
N THR A 386 4.20 10.38 -11.09
CA THR A 386 4.27 9.42 -9.98
C THR A 386 5.72 9.23 -9.53
N THR A 387 5.99 9.44 -8.25
CA THR A 387 7.20 9.01 -7.57
C THR A 387 6.84 7.79 -6.71
N TRP A 388 7.65 6.73 -6.73
CA TRP A 388 7.46 5.56 -5.87
C TRP A 388 8.43 5.61 -4.71
N VAL A 389 7.91 5.55 -3.49
CA VAL A 389 8.69 5.31 -2.27
C VAL A 389 8.74 3.80 -2.07
N ARG A 390 9.92 3.21 -2.23
CA ARG A 390 10.18 1.81 -1.91
C ARG A 390 10.81 1.72 -0.53
N VAL A 391 10.24 0.87 0.31
CA VAL A 391 10.78 0.54 1.64
C VAL A 391 11.14 -0.92 1.65
N VAL A 392 12.39 -1.25 2.00
CA VAL A 392 12.93 -2.62 1.93
C VAL A 392 13.59 -2.97 3.26
N ALA A 393 13.19 -4.08 3.88
CA ALA A 393 13.91 -4.67 5.00
C ALA A 393 15.12 -5.47 4.50
N ALA A 394 16.24 -5.38 5.21
CA ALA A 394 17.41 -6.16 4.84
C ALA A 394 17.14 -7.67 5.01
N PRO A 395 17.66 -8.53 4.12
CA PRO A 395 17.45 -9.98 4.21
C PRO A 395 18.14 -10.62 5.42
N THR A 396 19.03 -9.88 6.09
CA THR A 396 19.71 -10.28 7.32
C THR A 396 18.90 -9.97 8.58
N ASN A 397 17.76 -9.27 8.46
CA ASN A 397 16.98 -8.90 9.63
C ASN A 397 16.48 -10.15 10.35
N THR A 398 16.65 -10.19 11.66
CA THR A 398 16.21 -11.31 12.52
C THR A 398 14.79 -11.09 13.03
N ALA A 399 14.40 -9.84 13.26
CA ALA A 399 13.06 -9.48 13.70
C ALA A 399 12.34 -8.57 12.68
N PRO A 400 10.99 -8.55 12.69
CA PRO A 400 10.23 -7.71 11.78
C PRO A 400 10.29 -6.23 12.16
N MET A 401 10.43 -5.36 11.16
CA MET A 401 10.49 -3.90 11.33
C MET A 401 9.28 -3.21 10.73
N SER A 402 8.76 -2.18 11.38
CA SER A 402 7.74 -1.27 10.86
C SER A 402 8.34 0.10 10.55
N TYR A 403 7.57 0.96 9.89
CA TYR A 403 8.07 2.28 9.51
C TYR A 403 6.98 3.33 9.43
N SER A 404 7.38 4.60 9.50
CA SER A 404 6.63 5.73 8.99
C SER A 404 7.48 6.58 8.05
N VAL A 405 6.89 7.01 6.93
CA VAL A 405 7.48 7.95 5.97
C VAL A 405 6.60 9.18 5.89
N GLU A 406 7.21 10.35 5.95
CA GLU A 406 6.60 11.64 5.68
C GLU A 406 7.39 12.39 4.60
N LEU A 407 6.71 12.76 3.52
CA LEU A 407 7.23 13.68 2.51
C LEU A 407 6.57 15.04 2.74
N ALA A 408 7.35 16.03 3.17
CA ALA A 408 6.84 17.34 3.52
C ALA A 408 7.46 18.43 2.64
N THR A 409 6.72 19.51 2.39
CA THR A 409 7.30 20.72 1.81
C THR A 409 8.42 21.27 2.70
N ILE A 410 9.33 22.05 2.12
CA ILE A 410 10.33 22.79 2.89
C ILE A 410 9.61 23.77 3.84
N PRO A 411 9.78 23.63 5.17
CA PRO A 411 9.14 24.53 6.13
C PRO A 411 9.85 25.90 6.14
N ASN A 412 9.06 26.96 6.33
CA ASN A 412 9.60 28.29 6.65
C ASN A 412 10.03 28.35 8.11
N ILE A 413 11.07 29.15 8.41
CA ILE A 413 11.42 29.50 9.79
C ILE A 413 10.36 30.49 10.33
N PRO A 414 9.78 30.31 11.54
CA PRO A 414 10.21 29.40 12.60
C PRO A 414 9.79 27.93 12.40
N VAL A 415 10.70 27.02 12.75
CA VAL A 415 10.46 25.57 12.66
C VAL A 415 11.19 24.85 13.79
N THR A 416 10.64 23.71 14.22
CA THR A 416 11.30 22.78 15.13
C THR A 416 11.41 21.41 14.46
N LEU A 417 12.61 20.87 14.45
CA LEU A 417 12.96 19.59 13.86
C LEU A 417 13.52 18.68 14.96
N SER A 418 13.28 17.37 14.85
CA SER A 418 13.84 16.41 15.81
C SER A 418 14.09 15.06 15.15
N GLY A 419 15.07 14.33 15.66
CA GLY A 419 15.42 13.01 15.16
C GLY A 419 16.17 12.18 16.20
N VAL A 420 16.41 10.94 15.81
CA VAL A 420 17.19 9.96 16.56
C VAL A 420 18.19 9.39 15.59
N SER A 421 19.48 9.58 15.86
CA SER A 421 20.56 9.03 15.06
C SER A 421 21.21 7.88 15.83
N LEU A 422 21.60 6.81 15.14
CA LEU A 422 22.33 5.68 15.72
C LEU A 422 23.79 5.67 15.24
N GLY A 423 24.70 5.16 16.07
CA GLY A 423 26.16 5.32 15.87
C GLY A 423 26.69 4.76 14.54
N ALA A 424 26.01 3.75 13.97
CA ALA A 424 26.28 3.20 12.65
C ALA A 424 25.25 3.63 11.57
N GLY A 425 24.27 4.44 11.95
CA GLY A 425 23.16 4.92 11.13
C GLY A 425 23.51 6.13 10.28
N LEU A 426 22.48 6.85 9.84
CA LEU A 426 22.60 7.97 8.91
C LEU A 426 22.55 9.32 9.63
N ASN A 427 23.35 10.26 9.12
CA ASN A 427 23.29 11.65 9.53
C ASN A 427 22.13 12.36 8.84
N SER A 428 21.27 13.02 9.62
CA SER A 428 20.08 13.70 9.08
C SER A 428 20.46 15.00 8.35
N ALA A 429 19.77 15.31 7.25
CA ALA A 429 19.90 16.55 6.50
C ALA A 429 18.53 17.11 6.08
N VAL A 430 18.09 18.22 6.67
CA VAL A 430 16.78 18.84 6.44
C VAL A 430 16.95 20.17 5.74
N GLN A 431 16.17 20.44 4.69
CA GLN A 431 16.10 21.76 4.09
C GLN A 431 15.06 22.64 4.80
N VAL A 432 15.41 23.88 5.10
CA VAL A 432 14.53 24.89 5.72
C VAL A 432 14.58 26.16 4.89
N ASN A 433 13.51 26.97 4.91
CA ASN A 433 13.46 28.23 4.17
C ASN A 433 13.53 29.42 5.13
N ALA A 434 14.57 30.23 5.00
CA ALA A 434 14.65 31.53 5.67
C ALA A 434 13.77 32.53 4.90
N PRO A 435 12.72 33.10 5.51
CA PRO A 435 11.79 33.99 4.80
C PRO A 435 12.46 35.27 4.29
N GLU A 436 13.48 35.78 5.00
CA GLU A 436 14.25 36.96 4.62
C GLU A 436 15.72 36.86 5.06
N ASP A 437 16.55 37.74 4.53
CA ASP A 437 17.92 37.94 5.00
C ASP A 437 17.90 38.33 6.49
N GLY A 438 18.73 37.71 7.32
CA GLY A 438 18.75 38.06 8.74
C GLY A 438 19.66 37.21 9.60
N VAL A 439 19.66 37.49 10.90
CA VAL A 439 20.28 36.64 11.92
C VAL A 439 19.20 35.77 12.55
N TYR A 440 19.46 34.47 12.60
CA TYR A 440 18.54 33.47 13.11
C TYR A 440 19.10 32.83 14.39
N SER A 441 18.22 32.58 15.35
CA SER A 441 18.51 31.82 16.55
C SER A 441 18.27 30.34 16.28
N VAL A 442 19.32 29.53 16.46
CA VAL A 442 19.27 28.07 16.30
C VAL A 442 19.54 27.44 17.65
N VAL A 443 18.49 26.88 18.26
CA VAL A 443 18.57 26.20 19.56
C VAL A 443 18.68 24.71 19.32
N VAL A 444 19.83 24.13 19.64
CA VAL A 444 20.10 22.69 19.56
C VAL A 444 19.95 22.09 20.95
N THR A 445 19.08 21.10 21.07
CA THR A 445 18.84 20.35 22.30
C THR A 445 19.25 18.90 22.06
N ILE A 446 20.15 18.36 22.89
CA ILE A 446 20.54 16.95 22.86
C ILE A 446 20.15 16.30 24.18
N THR A 447 19.18 15.38 24.14
CA THR A 447 18.68 14.67 25.34
C THR A 447 19.50 13.41 25.64
N VAL A 448 20.04 12.76 24.61
CA VAL A 448 20.87 11.56 24.68
C VAL A 448 22.02 11.69 23.70
N GLY A 449 23.23 11.24 24.05
CA GLY A 449 24.39 11.21 23.16
C GLY A 449 25.08 12.56 22.96
N SER A 450 25.68 12.74 21.78
CA SER A 450 26.43 13.94 21.38
C SER A 450 26.46 14.06 19.86
N GLY A 451 26.58 15.30 19.36
CA GLY A 451 26.63 15.56 17.92
C GLY A 451 26.90 17.01 17.57
N GLN A 452 26.83 17.30 16.28
CA GLN A 452 27.10 18.61 15.69
C GLN A 452 26.01 18.98 14.69
N VAL A 453 25.55 20.23 14.73
CA VAL A 453 24.70 20.82 13.68
C VAL A 453 25.56 21.61 12.70
N ARG A 454 25.30 21.43 11.40
CA ARG A 454 25.86 22.22 10.29
C ARG A 454 24.76 22.88 9.51
N ILE A 455 24.97 24.11 9.02
CA ILE A 455 24.00 24.84 8.21
C ILE A 455 24.70 25.34 6.94
N GLY A 456 24.21 24.89 5.78
CA GLY A 456 24.76 25.16 4.46
C GLY A 456 26.08 24.44 4.16
N ASP A 457 26.68 24.78 3.01
CA ASP A 457 27.94 24.20 2.52
C ASP A 457 29.19 24.96 3.00
N ALA A 458 29.01 26.02 3.80
CA ALA A 458 30.11 26.86 4.24
C ALA A 458 30.92 26.18 5.36
N PRO A 459 32.22 25.84 5.16
CA PRO A 459 33.05 25.24 6.22
C PRO A 459 33.20 26.15 7.45
N ALA A 460 32.94 27.46 7.31
CA ALA A 460 33.02 28.44 8.38
C ALA A 460 31.88 28.38 9.42
N LEU A 461 30.78 27.69 9.15
CA LEU A 461 29.66 27.49 10.10
C LEU A 461 29.68 26.09 10.75
N THR A 462 30.83 25.41 10.72
CA THR A 462 31.07 24.16 11.43
C THR A 462 31.16 24.46 12.94
N LEU A 463 30.03 24.47 13.65
CA LEU A 463 29.98 24.92 15.04
C LEU A 463 30.12 23.78 16.06
N ALA A 464 30.81 24.11 17.15
CA ALA A 464 31.43 23.27 18.18
C ALA A 464 30.57 22.10 18.68
N ASN A 465 31.25 20.97 18.93
CA ASN A 465 30.73 19.76 19.57
C ASN A 465 29.79 20.12 20.73
N ALA A 466 28.49 19.82 20.61
CA ALA A 466 27.60 19.75 21.77
C ALA A 466 27.93 18.43 22.48
N THR A 467 28.93 18.46 23.36
CA THR A 467 29.56 17.27 23.94
C THR A 467 28.85 16.69 25.17
N THR A 468 27.66 17.16 25.55
CA THR A 468 27.02 16.66 26.78
C THR A 468 25.51 16.46 26.68
N GLN A 469 25.08 15.32 27.22
CA GLN A 469 23.69 14.97 27.51
C GLN A 469 23.00 16.10 28.31
N GLY A 470 21.81 16.53 27.87
CA GLY A 470 21.04 17.57 28.55
C GLY A 470 21.49 19.01 28.24
N SER A 471 22.27 19.22 27.18
CA SER A 471 22.71 20.56 26.78
C SER A 471 21.74 21.23 25.80
N ASN A 472 21.44 22.51 26.07
CA ASN A 472 20.80 23.43 25.15
C ASN A 472 21.86 24.42 24.65
N VAL A 473 22.21 24.36 23.36
CA VAL A 473 23.15 25.29 22.74
C VAL A 473 22.35 26.25 21.86
N THR A 474 22.45 27.56 22.13
CA THR A 474 21.85 28.58 21.27
C THR A 474 22.92 29.21 20.39
N LEU A 475 22.71 29.14 19.08
CA LEU A 475 23.59 29.71 18.05
C LEU A 475 22.92 30.89 17.37
N ARG A 476 23.73 31.85 16.92
CA ARG A 476 23.28 32.96 16.06
C ARG A 476 23.90 32.77 14.69
N VAL A 477 23.05 32.57 13.68
CA VAL A 477 23.48 32.20 12.33
C VAL A 477 22.93 33.21 11.33
N PRO A 478 23.79 33.93 10.60
CA PRO A 478 23.33 34.78 9.50
C PRO A 478 22.89 33.89 8.33
N LEU A 479 21.64 34.05 7.89
CA LEU A 479 21.09 33.34 6.74
C LEU A 479 20.59 34.34 5.70
N LYS A 480 20.77 33.99 4.42
CA LYS A 480 20.12 34.68 3.30
C LYS A 480 18.69 34.19 3.12
N ALA A 481 17.82 35.01 2.56
CA ALA A 481 16.49 34.60 2.16
C ALA A 481 16.57 33.40 1.21
N GLY A 482 15.71 32.41 1.42
CA GLY A 482 15.66 31.20 0.63
C GLY A 482 16.11 29.94 1.38
N PRO A 483 16.36 28.84 0.65
CA PRO A 483 16.59 27.53 1.24
C PRO A 483 18.00 27.37 1.82
N HIS A 484 18.08 26.68 2.97
CA HIS A 484 19.32 26.24 3.62
C HIS A 484 19.20 24.79 4.03
N VAL A 485 20.29 24.02 3.92
CA VAL A 485 20.35 22.64 4.42
C VAL A 485 20.93 22.65 5.82
N LEU A 486 20.21 22.04 6.76
CA LEU A 486 20.66 21.76 8.12
C LEU A 486 21.01 20.29 8.23
N SER A 487 22.26 19.99 8.57
CA SER A 487 22.71 18.61 8.80
C SER A 487 23.03 18.38 10.27
N PHE A 488 22.52 17.29 10.85
CA PHE A 488 22.92 16.81 12.16
C PHE A 488 23.89 15.65 11.98
N LEU A 489 25.12 15.83 12.47
CA LEU A 489 26.18 14.83 12.46
C LEU A 489 26.30 14.23 13.85
N GLN A 490 26.00 12.95 13.99
CA GLN A 490 26.19 12.24 15.25
C GLN A 490 27.68 12.02 15.53
N ASP A 491 28.05 12.06 16.80
CA ASP A 491 29.32 11.54 17.28
C ASP A 491 29.35 10.01 17.16
N SER A 492 30.24 9.49 16.31
CA SER A 492 30.38 8.04 16.06
C SER A 492 30.75 7.23 17.31
N ALA A 493 31.21 7.87 18.40
CA ALA A 493 31.46 7.19 19.67
C ALA A 493 30.18 6.88 20.45
N GLN A 494 29.05 7.51 20.11
CA GLN A 494 27.79 7.32 20.80
C GLN A 494 26.94 6.25 20.09
N PRO A 495 26.34 5.30 20.83
CA PRO A 495 25.43 4.32 20.25
C PRO A 495 24.15 4.96 19.71
N GLN A 496 23.66 6.02 20.35
CA GLN A 496 22.45 6.74 20.01
C GLN A 496 22.59 8.22 20.36
N THR A 497 22.01 9.08 19.54
CA THR A 497 21.85 10.51 19.83
C THR A 497 20.43 10.98 19.52
N GLU A 498 19.75 11.52 20.51
CA GLU A 498 18.44 12.16 20.36
C GLU A 498 18.63 13.67 20.30
N TRP A 499 18.12 14.29 19.25
CA TRP A 499 18.35 15.70 18.98
C TRP A 499 17.08 16.43 18.57
N GLN A 500 17.04 17.72 18.91
CA GLN A 500 16.04 18.67 18.47
C GLN A 500 16.72 19.97 18.08
N VAL A 501 16.30 20.56 16.96
CA VAL A 501 16.75 21.88 16.52
C VAL A 501 15.55 22.79 16.30
N ALA A 502 15.49 23.87 17.06
CA ALA A 502 14.51 24.93 16.88
C ALA A 502 15.16 26.14 16.21
N LEU A 503 14.62 26.58 15.09
CA LEU A 503 15.04 27.79 14.38
C LEU A 503 13.98 28.86 14.53
N SER A 504 14.41 30.08 14.83
CA SER A 504 13.56 31.27 14.89
C SER A 504 14.33 32.47 14.35
N GLN A 505 13.62 33.40 13.71
CA GLN A 505 14.24 34.65 13.30
C GLN A 505 14.50 35.51 14.53
N ARG A 506 15.70 36.06 14.63
CA ARG A 506 16.10 36.97 15.71
C ARG A 506 16.06 38.42 15.24
N SER A 507 16.62 38.70 14.07
CA SER A 507 16.59 40.03 13.45
C SER A 507 16.62 39.93 11.93
N SER A 508 15.98 40.89 11.25
CA SER A 508 16.02 41.06 9.79
C SER A 508 17.23 41.86 9.30
N ALA A 509 18.00 42.45 10.21
CA ALA A 509 19.23 43.17 9.90
C ALA A 509 20.38 42.17 9.69
N ALA A 510 20.55 41.71 8.45
CA ALA A 510 21.59 40.74 8.09
C ALA A 510 23.04 41.29 8.17
N VAL A 511 23.23 42.56 8.52
CA VAL A 511 24.55 43.19 8.61
C VAL A 511 24.55 44.13 9.81
N LEU A 512 25.51 43.94 10.71
CA LEU A 512 25.86 44.96 11.68
C LEU A 512 26.41 46.15 10.90
N ALA A 513 25.60 47.19 10.76
CA ALA A 513 25.93 48.36 9.95
C ALA A 513 25.95 49.58 10.86
N VAL A 514 27.03 50.34 10.81
CA VAL A 514 27.08 51.67 11.42
C VAL A 514 26.68 52.67 10.34
N THR A 515 25.61 53.41 10.57
CA THR A 515 25.13 54.46 9.66
C THR A 515 25.65 55.84 10.07
N SER A 516 25.84 56.07 11.36
CA SER A 516 26.43 57.32 11.87
C SER A 516 26.99 57.16 13.29
N ILE A 517 27.89 58.06 13.66
CA ILE A 517 28.43 58.20 15.02
C ILE A 517 28.27 59.68 15.41
N SER A 518 27.76 59.93 16.62
CA SER A 518 27.54 61.29 17.14
C SER A 518 27.97 61.40 18.60
N PRO A 519 28.75 62.43 19.00
CA PRO A 519 29.32 63.47 18.15
C PRO A 519 30.37 62.91 17.18
N ALA A 520 30.56 63.60 16.04
CA ALA A 520 31.59 63.23 15.05
C ALA A 520 33.00 63.55 15.56
N ASP A 521 33.13 64.64 16.34
CA ASP A 521 34.39 65.06 16.94
C ASP A 521 34.39 64.77 18.45
N VAL A 522 35.56 64.35 18.96
CA VAL A 522 35.77 64.06 20.38
C VAL A 522 36.91 64.93 20.91
N THR A 523 36.71 65.54 22.07
CA THR A 523 37.78 66.34 22.71
C THR A 523 38.74 65.43 23.46
N VAL A 524 40.03 65.49 23.09
CA VAL A 524 41.10 64.73 23.76
C VAL A 524 41.15 65.09 25.25
N GLY A 525 41.27 64.08 26.12
CA GLY A 525 41.35 64.30 27.57
C GLY A 525 40.00 64.29 28.30
N VAL A 526 38.87 64.17 27.59
CA VAL A 526 37.52 64.27 28.17
C VAL A 526 36.73 62.99 27.92
N THR A 527 36.12 62.45 28.98
CA THR A 527 35.17 61.33 28.85
C THR A 527 33.99 61.76 27.97
N THR A 528 33.76 61.02 26.89
CA THR A 528 32.74 61.36 25.88
C THR A 528 31.84 60.16 25.62
N THR A 529 30.53 60.38 25.58
CA THR A 529 29.55 59.37 25.16
C THR A 529 29.26 59.52 23.67
N LEU A 530 29.53 58.48 22.90
CA LEU A 530 29.19 58.37 21.49
C LEU A 530 27.87 57.62 21.35
N THR A 531 26.97 58.16 20.53
CA THR A 531 25.82 57.46 19.98
C THR A 531 26.20 56.91 18.61
N VAL A 532 26.28 55.59 18.51
CA VAL A 532 26.42 54.88 17.25
C VAL A 532 25.02 54.49 16.78
N SER A 533 24.60 55.03 15.65
CA SER A 533 23.35 54.65 14.99
C SER A 533 23.64 53.66 13.88
N GLY A 534 22.75 52.72 13.67
CA GLY A 534 23.03 51.58 12.81
C GLY A 534 21.89 50.58 12.75
N SER A 535 22.25 49.34 12.46
CA SER A 535 21.35 48.19 12.53
C SER A 535 22.10 46.99 13.07
N GLY A 536 21.40 46.12 13.80
CA GLY A 536 21.93 44.85 14.29
C GLY A 536 22.72 44.94 15.59
N PHE A 537 22.57 46.00 16.38
CA PHE A 537 23.18 46.09 17.71
C PHE A 537 22.43 45.20 18.70
N GLU A 538 23.14 44.45 19.54
CA GLU A 538 22.54 43.55 20.51
C GLU A 538 23.34 43.53 21.81
N SER A 539 22.71 43.20 22.93
CA SER A 539 23.41 43.07 24.22
C SER A 539 24.65 42.16 24.09
N GLY A 540 25.82 42.71 24.43
CA GLY A 540 27.12 42.05 24.26
C GLY A 540 27.89 42.40 22.98
N THR A 541 27.37 43.29 22.11
CA THR A 541 28.15 43.85 20.99
C THR A 541 29.44 44.49 21.52
N SER A 542 30.58 43.91 21.15
CA SER A 542 31.90 44.49 21.39
C SER A 542 32.19 45.53 20.32
N VAL A 543 32.60 46.72 20.72
CA VAL A 543 33.00 47.77 19.78
C VAL A 543 34.44 48.15 20.05
N GLU A 544 35.18 48.28 18.96
CA GLU A 544 36.53 48.83 18.92
C GLU A 544 36.49 50.06 18.01
N ILE A 545 37.01 51.17 18.51
CA ILE A 545 37.18 52.38 17.71
C ILE A 545 38.58 52.35 17.13
N VAL A 546 38.69 52.46 15.81
CA VAL A 546 39.95 52.41 15.08
C VAL A 546 40.21 53.78 14.45
N ASP A 547 41.24 54.48 14.91
CA ASP A 547 41.74 55.72 14.33
C ASP A 547 43.13 55.43 13.76
N SER A 548 43.30 55.56 12.43
CA SER A 548 44.50 55.56 11.57
C SER A 548 45.76 54.70 11.92
N SER A 549 46.08 54.48 13.19
CA SER A 549 47.05 53.49 13.68
C SER A 549 46.79 52.94 15.11
N ASP A 550 45.83 53.50 15.86
CA ASP A 550 45.51 53.15 17.25
C ASP A 550 44.10 52.55 17.40
N LYS A 551 43.99 51.59 18.32
CA LYS A 551 42.74 50.92 18.71
C LYS A 551 42.34 51.37 20.10
N VAL A 552 41.15 51.97 20.22
CA VAL A 552 40.61 52.42 21.50
C VAL A 552 39.43 51.55 21.90
N ALA A 553 39.57 50.89 23.05
CA ALA A 553 38.46 50.18 23.68
C ALA A 553 37.60 51.17 24.49
N PRO A 554 36.28 51.26 24.23
CA PRO A 554 35.39 52.06 25.05
C PRO A 554 35.31 51.49 26.48
N SER A 555 35.19 52.38 27.47
CA SER A 555 35.04 52.04 28.88
C SER A 555 33.67 51.43 29.21
N SER A 556 32.66 51.65 28.36
CA SER A 556 31.38 50.95 28.40
C SER A 556 30.75 50.91 27.01
N SER A 557 30.05 49.83 26.68
CA SER A 557 29.11 49.75 25.55
C SER A 557 27.72 49.34 26.06
N VAL A 558 26.69 50.11 25.70
CA VAL A 558 25.30 49.88 26.10
C VAL A 558 24.42 49.90 24.87
N VAL A 559 23.79 48.78 24.56
CA VAL A 559 22.83 48.69 23.46
C VAL A 559 21.51 49.29 23.94
N VAL A 560 21.08 50.37 23.30
CA VAL A 560 19.82 51.07 23.62
C VAL A 560 18.65 50.44 22.86
N SER A 561 18.89 50.09 21.59
CA SER A 561 17.96 49.37 20.72
C SER A 561 18.75 48.59 19.68
N ASP A 562 18.05 47.83 18.83
CA ASP A 562 18.63 47.16 17.66
C ASP A 562 19.25 48.13 16.62
N THR A 563 18.97 49.43 16.76
CA THR A 563 19.42 50.51 15.87
C THR A 563 20.33 51.54 16.56
N GLN A 564 20.52 51.47 17.88
CA GLN A 564 21.31 52.42 18.64
C GLN A 564 22.20 51.78 19.72
N LEU A 565 23.47 52.19 19.73
CA LEU A 565 24.48 51.78 20.69
C LEU A 565 25.14 53.01 21.31
N LEU A 566 25.23 53.06 22.64
CA LEU A 566 25.97 54.08 23.38
C LEU A 566 27.35 53.55 23.79
N LEU A 567 28.40 54.29 23.48
CA LEU A 567 29.78 53.98 23.86
C LEU A 567 30.32 55.10 24.74
N THR A 568 31.05 54.76 25.80
CA THR A 568 31.74 55.78 26.62
C THR A 568 33.24 55.67 26.42
N LEU A 569 33.86 56.69 25.85
CA LEU A 569 35.31 56.78 25.70
C LEU A 569 35.95 57.27 27.01
N PRO A 570 37.04 56.64 27.49
CA PRO A 570 37.75 57.12 28.68
C PRO A 570 38.49 58.43 28.42
N ALA A 571 38.65 59.25 29.46
CA ALA A 571 39.38 60.54 29.39
C ALA A 571 40.85 60.40 28.93
N SER A 572 41.44 59.21 28.97
CA SER A 572 42.80 58.94 28.47
C SER A 572 42.89 58.73 26.95
N THR A 573 41.77 58.84 26.21
CA THR A 573 41.72 58.60 24.76
C THR A 573 42.39 59.74 23.98
N ARG A 574 43.35 59.41 23.12
CA ARG A 574 44.07 60.34 22.22
C ARG A 574 43.58 60.35 20.77
N ALA A 575 42.50 59.65 20.46
CA ALA A 575 42.00 59.51 19.09
C ALA A 575 41.23 60.76 18.60
N CYS A 576 41.46 61.16 17.35
CA CYS A 576 40.53 61.99 16.57
C CYS A 576 39.70 61.02 15.72
N LEU A 577 38.36 61.09 15.81
CA LEU A 577 37.48 60.23 15.02
C LEU A 577 37.40 60.66 13.55
#